data_AF-A0A924F0J5-F1
#
_entry.id   AF-A0A924F0J5-F1
#
_cell.length_a   1.000
_cell.length_b   1.000
_cell.length_c   1.000
_cell.angle_alpha   90.00
_cell.angle_beta   90.00
_cell.angle_gamma   90.00
#
_symmetry.space_group_name_H-M   'P 1'
#
loop_
_entity.id
_entity.type
_entity.pdbx_description
1 polymer ?
#
loop_
_entity_poly.entity_id
_entity_poly.type
_entity_poly.pdbx_seq_one_letter_code
_entity_poly.pdbx_strand_id
1 'polypeptide(L)'
;MEQPRLVAVLDALIAWSNKHPTLLKFREEEDTPGTIAFERVGSKMIVWAASPRRQDVPRLELVPKSAKSISAENREKLVNTLNAHMREPLLPDEKLRIGFSALKNAAALAAIQTAVEQVIAPA
;
A
#
# COMPACT_ATOMS: atom_id res chain seq x y z
N MET A 1 15.63 -15.20 -3.19
CA MET A 1 15.79 -14.35 -2.00
C MET A 1 14.84 -13.16 -2.10
N GLU A 2 13.61 -13.29 -1.61
CA GLU A 2 12.60 -12.21 -1.66
C GLU A 2 12.49 -11.45 -0.33
N GLN A 3 12.87 -12.10 0.78
CA GLN A 3 12.77 -11.55 2.12
C GLN A 3 13.57 -10.25 2.35
N PRO A 4 14.82 -10.07 1.86
CA PRO A 4 15.51 -8.79 2.03
C PRO A 4 14.85 -7.64 1.26
N ARG A 5 14.26 -7.93 0.10
CA ARG A 5 13.55 -6.92 -0.72
C ARG A 5 12.24 -6.51 -0.05
N LEU A 6 11.53 -7.48 0.51
CA LEU A 6 10.35 -7.25 1.34
C LEU A 6 10.66 -6.29 2.48
N VAL A 7 11.69 -6.59 3.28
CA VAL A 7 12.07 -5.78 4.44
C VAL A 7 12.41 -4.35 3.99
N ALA A 8 13.19 -4.19 2.91
CA ALA A 8 13.52 -2.86 2.39
C ALA A 8 12.29 -2.04 1.93
N VAL A 9 11.29 -2.69 1.32
CA VAL A 9 10.04 -2.02 0.92
C VAL A 9 9.20 -1.65 2.14
N LEU A 10 9.10 -2.54 3.13
CA LEU A 10 8.39 -2.24 4.38
C LEU A 10 9.04 -1.09 5.14
N ASP A 11 10.37 -1.12 5.29
CA ASP A 11 11.12 -0.04 5.94
C ASP A 11 10.90 1.29 5.22
N ALA A 12 10.90 1.29 3.88
CA ALA A 12 10.65 2.49 3.09
C ALA A 12 9.21 3.01 3.22
N LEU A 13 8.20 2.14 3.30
CA LEU A 13 6.81 2.54 3.53
C LEU A 13 6.58 3.06 4.96
N ILE A 14 7.19 2.43 5.96
CA ILE A 14 7.15 2.89 7.35
C ILE A 14 7.84 4.26 7.46
N ALA A 15 9.03 4.41 6.89
CA ALA A 15 9.77 5.67 6.87
C ALA A 15 8.99 6.78 6.14
N TRP A 16 8.35 6.47 5.01
CA TRP A 16 7.47 7.42 4.31
C TRP A 16 6.26 7.79 5.18
N SER A 17 5.60 6.82 5.81
CA SER A 17 4.43 7.09 6.66
C SER A 17 4.78 7.97 7.85
N ASN A 18 5.92 7.73 8.49
CA ASN A 18 6.43 8.54 9.60
C ASN A 18 6.83 9.97 9.20
N LYS A 19 7.15 10.20 7.92
CA LYS A 19 7.39 11.56 7.38
C LYS A 19 6.09 12.33 7.09
N HIS A 20 4.93 11.67 7.10
CA HIS A 20 3.63 12.28 6.83
C HIS A 20 2.66 12.13 8.03
N PRO A 21 3.04 12.56 9.25
CA PRO A 21 2.26 12.33 10.46
C PRO A 21 0.90 13.05 10.49
N THR A 22 0.72 14.07 9.63
CA THR A 22 -0.57 14.78 9.47
C THR A 22 -1.54 14.03 8.55
N LEU A 23 -1.03 13.11 7.73
CA LEU A 23 -1.82 12.31 6.80
C LEU A 23 -2.04 10.90 7.31
N LEU A 24 -1.04 10.33 7.98
CA LEU A 24 -0.99 8.92 8.36
C LEU A 24 -0.71 8.74 9.84
N LYS A 25 -1.40 7.77 10.43
CA LYS A 25 -1.08 7.25 11.76
C LYS A 25 -0.96 5.74 11.73
N PHE A 26 -0.05 5.22 12.54
CA PHE A 26 0.06 3.78 12.76
C PHE A 26 -1.24 3.27 13.39
N ARG A 27 -1.80 2.19 12.83
CA ARG A 27 -2.96 1.51 13.41
C ARG A 27 -2.45 0.40 14.31
N GLU A 28 -2.73 0.54 15.61
CA GLU A 28 -2.45 -0.52 16.58
C GLU A 28 -3.21 -1.80 16.21
N GLU A 29 -2.62 -2.93 16.54
CA GLU A 29 -2.97 -4.24 16.00
C GLU A 29 -4.36 -4.70 16.47
N GLU A 30 -5.38 -4.60 15.61
CA GLU A 30 -6.76 -4.95 16.00
C GLU A 30 -7.17 -6.39 15.61
N ASP A 31 -6.72 -6.92 14.47
CA ASP A 31 -7.39 -8.09 13.83
C ASP A 31 -6.47 -9.28 13.47
N THR A 32 -5.17 -9.08 13.25
CA THR A 32 -4.26 -10.15 12.81
C THR A 32 -2.85 -9.92 13.34
N PRO A 33 -2.33 -10.81 14.22
CA PRO A 33 -0.98 -10.69 14.77
C PRO A 33 0.10 -10.62 13.69
N GLY A 34 1.05 -9.71 13.87
CA GLY A 34 2.12 -9.37 12.94
C GLY A 34 1.70 -8.44 11.79
N THR A 35 0.51 -7.82 11.83
CA THR A 35 0.06 -6.90 10.77
C THR A 35 0.54 -5.49 11.04
N ILE A 36 1.29 -4.93 10.09
CA ILE A 36 1.68 -3.52 10.09
C ILE A 36 0.67 -2.78 9.22
N ALA A 37 -0.03 -1.80 9.77
CA ALA A 37 -0.99 -0.99 9.02
C ALA A 37 -0.88 0.49 9.38
N PHE A 38 -1.08 1.34 8.37
CA PHE A 38 -1.24 2.78 8.54
C PHE A 38 -2.59 3.21 8.01
N GLU A 39 -3.27 4.05 8.77
CA GLU A 39 -4.55 4.64 8.41
C GLU A 39 -4.47 6.15 8.28
N ARG A 40 -5.41 6.73 7.53
CA ARG A 40 -5.50 8.16 7.34
C ARG A 40 -5.90 8.84 8.66
N VAL A 41 -5.19 9.90 9.04
CA VAL A 41 -5.54 10.72 10.19
C VAL A 41 -6.95 11.29 10.04
N GLY A 42 -7.74 11.25 11.11
CA GLY A 42 -9.15 11.70 11.08
C GLY A 42 -10.11 10.75 10.36
N SER A 43 -9.65 9.57 9.95
CA SER A 43 -10.48 8.53 9.33
C SER A 43 -10.10 7.14 9.86
N LYS A 44 -10.94 6.13 9.57
CA LYS A 44 -10.61 4.70 9.75
C LYS A 44 -10.17 4.04 8.43
N MET A 45 -9.88 4.86 7.42
CA MET A 45 -9.41 4.40 6.12
C MET A 45 -7.95 3.97 6.23
N ILE A 46 -7.71 2.67 6.25
CA ILE A 46 -6.35 2.12 6.10
C ILE A 46 -5.84 2.53 4.71
N VAL A 47 -4.64 3.09 4.68
CA VAL A 47 -3.95 3.51 3.45
C VAL A 47 -3.07 2.39 2.92
N TRP A 48 -2.43 1.63 3.80
CA TRP A 48 -1.75 0.39 3.43
C TRP A 48 -1.62 -0.54 4.63
N ALA A 49 -1.50 -1.84 4.36
CA ALA A 49 -1.23 -2.85 5.36
C ALA A 49 -0.34 -3.96 4.78
N ALA A 50 0.55 -4.49 5.62
CA ALA A 50 1.32 -5.69 5.33
C ALA A 50 0.99 -6.75 6.39
N SER A 51 0.63 -7.95 5.95
CA SER A 51 0.22 -9.04 6.85
C SER A 51 0.97 -10.34 6.54
N PRO A 52 1.39 -11.09 7.57
CA PRO A 52 1.98 -12.42 7.38
C PRO A 52 0.86 -13.41 7.08
N ARG A 53 0.80 -13.94 5.85
CA ARG A 53 -0.12 -15.03 5.49
C ARG A 53 0.62 -16.36 5.54
N ARG A 54 0.10 -17.33 6.30
CA ARG A 54 0.72 -18.66 6.49
C ARG A 54 0.83 -19.52 5.23
N GLN A 55 0.18 -19.17 4.13
CA GLN A 55 0.09 -20.02 2.93
C GLN A 55 0.53 -19.35 1.62
N ASP A 56 1.05 -18.12 1.68
CA ASP A 56 1.45 -17.39 0.49
C ASP A 56 2.74 -16.62 0.74
N VAL A 57 3.42 -16.24 -0.35
CA VAL A 57 4.47 -15.22 -0.31
C VAL A 57 3.99 -14.01 0.51
N PRO A 58 4.88 -13.32 1.24
CA PRO A 58 4.52 -12.11 1.97
C PRO A 58 3.70 -11.17 1.09
N ARG A 59 2.71 -10.47 1.65
CA ARG A 59 1.83 -9.57 0.88
C ARG A 59 1.81 -8.16 1.42
N LEU A 60 1.93 -7.19 0.50
CA LEU A 60 1.63 -5.79 0.74
C LEU A 60 0.25 -5.49 0.12
N GLU A 61 -0.67 -4.95 0.90
CA GLU A 61 -1.96 -4.46 0.42
C GLU A 61 -1.92 -2.93 0.52
N LEU A 62 -1.93 -2.25 -0.63
CA LEU A 62 -2.08 -0.80 -0.67
C LEU A 62 -3.57 -0.51 -0.71
N VAL A 63 -4.11 0.08 0.35
CA VAL A 63 -5.54 0.37 0.53
C VAL A 63 -6.41 -0.90 0.57
N PRO A 64 -7.13 -1.18 1.69
CA PRO A 64 -8.00 -2.35 1.74
C PRO A 64 -9.26 -2.17 0.90
N LYS A 65 -10.11 -3.21 0.92
CA LYS A 65 -11.53 -3.21 0.45
C LYS A 65 -12.34 -1.96 0.83
N SER A 66 -11.92 -1.19 1.83
CA SER A 66 -12.47 0.12 2.21
C SER A 66 -12.16 1.25 1.20
N ALA A 67 -11.48 0.96 0.08
CA ALA A 67 -11.33 1.83 -1.10
C ALA A 67 -12.67 2.36 -1.67
N LYS A 68 -13.82 1.98 -1.13
CA LYS A 68 -15.12 2.66 -1.32
C LYS A 68 -15.06 4.17 -1.02
N SER A 69 -14.10 4.63 -0.22
CA SER A 69 -13.87 6.05 0.06
C SER A 69 -13.00 6.77 -0.97
N ILE A 70 -12.42 6.05 -1.95
CA ILE A 70 -11.64 6.64 -3.05
C ILE A 70 -12.58 6.79 -4.25
N SER A 71 -12.55 7.94 -4.93
CA SER A 71 -13.32 8.16 -6.16
C SER A 71 -12.91 7.15 -7.25
N ALA A 72 -13.82 6.83 -8.16
CA ALA A 72 -13.52 5.92 -9.28
C ALA A 72 -12.33 6.40 -10.11
N GLU A 73 -12.21 7.72 -10.32
CA GLU A 73 -11.11 8.36 -11.04
C GLU A 73 -9.76 8.19 -10.32
N ASN A 74 -9.70 8.43 -9.01
CA ASN A 74 -8.48 8.27 -8.22
C ASN A 74 -8.07 6.79 -8.12
N ARG A 75 -9.05 5.89 -8.06
CA ARG A 75 -8.81 4.44 -8.10
C ARG A 75 -8.21 4.04 -9.45
N GLU A 76 -8.76 4.51 -10.56
CA GLU A 76 -8.25 4.22 -11.90
C GLU A 76 -6.82 4.75 -12.09
N LYS A 77 -6.56 5.99 -11.67
CA LYS A 77 -5.20 6.57 -11.66
C LYS A 77 -4.22 5.70 -10.89
N LEU A 78 -4.59 5.29 -9.67
CA LEU A 78 -3.74 4.46 -8.82
C LEU A 78 -3.48 3.07 -9.44
N VAL A 79 -4.50 2.42 -10.00
CA VAL A 79 -4.36 1.13 -10.71
C VAL A 79 -3.44 1.27 -11.92
N ASN A 80 -3.59 2.32 -12.72
CA ASN A 80 -2.75 2.56 -13.89
C ASN A 80 -1.28 2.78 -13.52
N THR A 81 -1.01 3.58 -12.49
CA THR A 81 0.34 3.78 -11.95
C THR A 81 0.92 2.45 -11.46
N LEU A 82 0.14 1.67 -10.72
CA LEU A 82 0.56 0.37 -10.22
C LEU A 82 0.93 -0.59 -11.36
N ASN A 83 0.05 -0.74 -12.35
CA ASN A 83 0.27 -1.64 -13.49
C ASN A 83 1.49 -1.24 -14.33
N ALA A 84 1.79 0.05 -14.48
CA ALA A 84 2.99 0.51 -15.18
C ALA A 84 4.29 0.04 -14.48
N HIS A 85 4.25 -0.04 -13.16
CA HIS A 85 5.41 -0.30 -12.31
C HIS A 85 5.47 -1.75 -11.77
N MET A 86 4.46 -2.56 -12.09
CA MET A 86 4.36 -3.96 -11.70
C MET A 86 4.76 -4.92 -12.82
N ARG A 87 5.31 -6.09 -12.46
CA ARG A 87 5.57 -7.22 -13.37
C ARG A 87 4.31 -8.00 -13.71
N GLU A 88 3.38 -8.05 -12.77
CA GLU A 88 2.06 -8.68 -12.92
C GLU A 88 1.00 -7.58 -12.75
N PRO A 89 0.15 -7.33 -13.76
CA PRO A 89 -0.88 -6.30 -13.66
C PRO A 89 -2.00 -6.73 -12.71
N LEU A 90 -2.50 -5.77 -11.93
CA LEU A 90 -3.72 -5.88 -11.14
C LEU A 90 -4.94 -5.93 -12.07
N LEU A 91 -5.85 -6.87 -11.81
CA LEU A 91 -7.14 -6.94 -12.50
C LEU A 91 -8.10 -5.84 -11.99
N PRO A 92 -9.09 -5.40 -12.79
CA PRO A 92 -9.99 -4.29 -12.48
C PRO A 92 -10.77 -4.40 -11.14
N ASP A 93 -11.07 -5.63 -10.74
CA ASP A 93 -11.79 -5.96 -9.50
C ASP A 93 -10.90 -6.58 -8.42
N GLU A 94 -9.61 -6.72 -8.70
CA GLU A 94 -8.68 -7.15 -7.69
C GLU A 94 -8.49 -6.05 -6.66
N LYS A 95 -8.42 -6.48 -5.39
CA LYS A 95 -7.86 -5.63 -4.36
C LYS A 95 -6.48 -5.20 -4.83
N LEU A 96 -6.08 -3.96 -4.53
CA LEU A 96 -4.73 -3.42 -4.76
C LEU A 96 -3.69 -4.16 -3.90
N ARG A 97 -3.51 -5.45 -4.20
CA ARG A 97 -2.64 -6.40 -3.52
C ARG A 97 -1.40 -6.52 -4.37
N ILE A 98 -0.28 -6.08 -3.82
CA ILE A 98 1.00 -6.13 -4.49
C ILE A 98 1.80 -7.25 -3.84
N GLY A 99 2.08 -8.29 -4.60
CA GLY A 99 3.13 -9.25 -4.26
C GLY A 99 4.50 -8.59 -4.44
N PHE A 100 5.48 -8.93 -3.60
CA PHE A 100 6.81 -8.30 -3.65
C PHE A 100 7.59 -8.56 -4.93
N SER A 101 7.33 -9.69 -5.61
CA SER A 101 7.83 -9.99 -6.95
C SER A 101 7.33 -9.03 -8.02
N ALA A 102 6.24 -8.29 -7.74
CA ALA A 102 5.61 -7.41 -8.71
C ALA A 102 6.37 -6.10 -8.90
N LEU A 103 7.04 -5.52 -7.90
CA LEU A 103 7.69 -4.22 -8.07
C LEU A 103 8.99 -4.33 -8.89
N LYS A 104 9.09 -3.53 -9.96
CA LYS A 104 10.22 -3.58 -10.90
C LYS A 104 11.55 -3.08 -10.30
N ASN A 105 11.54 -2.02 -9.48
CA ASN A 105 12.72 -1.36 -8.91
C ASN A 105 12.34 -0.31 -7.83
N ALA A 106 13.31 0.42 -7.27
CA ALA A 106 13.06 1.48 -6.28
C ALA A 106 12.25 2.67 -6.81
N ALA A 107 12.35 2.97 -8.12
CA ALA A 107 11.56 4.04 -8.74
C ALA A 107 10.06 3.69 -8.79
N ALA A 108 9.73 2.40 -8.93
CA ALA A 108 8.36 1.91 -8.80
C ALA A 108 7.76 2.24 -7.42
N LEU A 109 8.55 2.06 -6.35
CA LEU A 109 8.09 2.37 -4.99
C LEU A 109 7.84 3.87 -4.79
N ALA A 110 8.73 4.72 -5.31
CA ALA A 110 8.56 6.18 -5.22
C ALA A 110 7.31 6.67 -5.97
N ALA A 111 7.08 6.17 -7.19
CA ALA A 111 5.89 6.51 -7.98
C ALA A 111 4.59 6.12 -7.26
N ILE A 112 4.60 4.96 -6.60
CA ILE A 112 3.47 4.48 -5.79
C ILE A 112 3.25 5.39 -4.58
N GLN A 113 4.31 5.77 -3.86
CA GLN A 113 4.21 6.68 -2.71
C GLN A 113 3.59 8.02 -3.12
N THR A 114 4.04 8.61 -4.24
CA THR A 114 3.45 9.84 -4.79
C THR A 114 1.99 9.67 -5.16
N ALA A 115 1.62 8.58 -5.83
CA ALA A 115 0.23 8.33 -6.22
C ALA A 115 -0.68 8.16 -4.99
N VAL A 116 -0.21 7.44 -3.96
CA VAL A 116 -0.96 7.30 -2.71
C VAL A 116 -1.12 8.64 -2.01
N GLU A 117 -0.06 9.46 -1.94
CA GLU A 117 -0.12 10.79 -1.34
C GLU A 117 -1.19 11.68 -1.99
N GLN A 118 -1.25 11.70 -3.32
CA GLN A 118 -2.26 12.46 -4.08
C GLN A 118 -3.70 11.99 -3.81
N VAL A 119 -3.89 10.71 -3.50
CA VAL A 119 -5.22 10.13 -3.21
C VAL A 119 -5.66 10.40 -1.78
N ILE A 120 -4.71 10.48 -0.82
CA ILE A 120 -5.02 10.63 0.61
C ILE A 120 -4.92 12.07 1.10
N ALA A 121 -4.28 12.97 0.35
CA ALA A 121 -4.22 14.38 0.69
C ALA A 121 -5.65 14.96 0.82
N PRO A 122 -5.90 15.86 1.80
CA PRO A 122 -7.15 16.61 1.82
C PRO A 122 -7.23 17.47 0.55
N ALA A 123 -8.44 17.52 -0.04
CA ALA A 123 -8.77 18.50 -1.07
C ALA A 123 -8.79 19.92 -0.49
#